data_AF-A0A9N9CCB2-F1
#
_entry.id   AF-A0A9N9CCB2-F1
#
_cell.length_a   1.000
_cell.length_b   1.000
_cell.length_c   1.000
_cell.angle_alpha   90.00
_cell.angle_beta   90.00
_cell.angle_gamma   90.00
#
_symmetry.space_group_name_H-M   'P 1'
#
loop_
_entity.id
_entity.type
_entity.pdbx_description
1 polymer ?
#
loop_
_entity_poly.entity_id
_entity_poly.type
_entity_poly.pdbx_seq_one_letter_code
_entity_poly.pdbx_strand_id
1 'polypeptide(L)'
;MLPSSSGTTNPLTHTTNHLTQWLEGAIDEGHINHFSFDKFTDIVQISLGGFGMVRKCLWKQCKLVVALKSILIKGNIGIDNLEDKVIQLITRIDSSLKELEISMIPDKLKLILKGNNDGFGKNVFFKKLKNIEKSILILKIQNAHEIIGGYNPLKWIKLGNFTSKEAYFSVTDESFLFSLNNNGNLIFSNVTCPKHAIYHEKGLGPSFGLDLYMVSGSKRKWRCYKSDYENPIRDTDETFQVEDYEVFQYL
;
A
#
# COMPACT_ATOMS: atom_id res chain seq x y z
N MET A 1 -53.47 -29.16 7.42
CA MET A 1 -53.58 -27.77 6.93
C MET A 1 -52.93 -26.87 7.96
N LEU A 2 -51.96 -26.07 7.52
CA LEU A 2 -51.11 -25.17 8.31
C LEU A 2 -51.91 -24.00 8.90
N PRO A 3 -51.51 -23.47 10.08
CA PRO A 3 -51.57 -22.05 10.36
C PRO A 3 -50.26 -21.38 9.92
N SER A 4 -50.42 -20.18 9.37
CA SER A 4 -49.46 -19.30 8.74
C SER A 4 -48.51 -18.58 9.70
N SER A 5 -47.22 -18.60 9.33
CA SER A 5 -46.16 -17.59 9.51
C SER A 5 -46.12 -16.78 10.82
N SER A 6 -45.27 -17.23 11.74
CA SER A 6 -44.57 -16.36 12.69
C SER A 6 -43.50 -15.54 11.95
N GLY A 7 -43.48 -14.23 12.20
CA GLY A 7 -42.45 -13.33 11.70
C GLY A 7 -41.10 -13.66 12.32
N THR A 8 -40.12 -13.99 11.49
CA THR A 8 -38.71 -14.04 11.88
C THR A 8 -38.16 -12.61 11.86
N THR A 9 -38.13 -11.97 13.02
CA THR A 9 -37.24 -10.82 13.24
C THR A 9 -35.80 -11.35 13.23
N ASN A 10 -35.04 -11.01 12.18
CA ASN A 10 -33.59 -11.14 12.18
C ASN A 10 -32.99 -10.38 13.38
N PRO A 11 -32.26 -11.02 14.30
CA PRO A 11 -31.36 -10.30 15.17
C PRO A 11 -30.10 -10.01 14.35
N LEU A 12 -30.05 -8.82 13.74
CA LEU A 12 -28.78 -8.17 13.43
C LEU A 12 -28.16 -7.78 14.78
N THR A 13 -27.52 -8.73 15.46
CA THR A 13 -26.75 -8.43 16.66
C THR A 13 -25.43 -7.81 16.21
N HIS A 14 -25.36 -6.49 16.35
CA HIS A 14 -24.15 -5.72 16.54
C HIS A 14 -23.16 -6.52 17.42
N THR A 15 -22.02 -6.90 16.85
CA THR A 15 -20.81 -7.13 17.64
C THR A 15 -20.31 -5.76 18.10
N THR A 16 -20.86 -5.28 19.22
CA THR A 16 -20.31 -4.13 19.92
C THR A 16 -18.89 -4.50 20.34
N ASN A 17 -17.91 -3.75 19.84
CA ASN A 17 -16.49 -3.97 20.11
C ASN A 17 -16.26 -3.92 21.64
N HIS A 18 -15.76 -5.00 22.23
CA HIS A 18 -15.47 -5.12 23.66
C HIS A 18 -14.59 -3.96 24.18
N LEU A 19 -13.74 -3.37 23.32
CA LEU A 19 -12.95 -2.20 23.64
C LEU A 19 -13.81 -0.94 23.86
N THR A 20 -14.87 -0.76 23.06
CA THR A 20 -15.79 0.37 23.18
C THR A 20 -16.54 0.32 24.51
N GLN A 21 -17.07 -0.86 24.88
CA GLN A 21 -17.76 -1.05 26.15
C GLN A 21 -16.84 -0.80 27.35
N TRP A 22 -15.57 -1.23 27.27
CA TRP A 22 -14.58 -0.99 28.32
C TRP A 22 -14.26 0.51 28.48
N LEU A 23 -14.09 1.24 27.36
CA LEU A 23 -13.83 2.68 27.38
C LEU A 23 -15.03 3.47 27.92
N GLU A 24 -16.25 3.13 27.49
CA GLU A 24 -17.49 3.74 27.98
C GLU A 24 -17.63 3.51 29.49
N GLY A 25 -17.41 2.27 29.96
CA GLY A 25 -17.42 1.97 31.40
C GLY A 25 -16.40 2.77 32.20
N ALA A 26 -15.16 2.91 31.72
CA ALA A 26 -14.14 3.70 32.40
C ALA A 26 -14.47 5.21 32.45
N ILE A 27 -15.22 5.73 31.48
CA ILE A 27 -15.72 7.11 31.49
C ILE A 27 -16.85 7.24 32.51
N ASP A 28 -17.82 6.34 32.48
CA ASP A 28 -19.01 6.37 33.36
C ASP A 28 -18.65 6.18 34.84
N GLU A 29 -17.66 5.31 35.12
CA GLU A 29 -17.12 5.09 36.47
C GLU A 29 -16.18 6.22 36.94
N GLY A 30 -15.92 7.22 36.08
CA GLY A 30 -15.09 8.38 36.41
C GLY A 30 -13.59 8.10 36.47
N HIS A 31 -13.14 6.95 35.97
CA HIS A 31 -11.72 6.63 35.81
C HIS A 31 -11.05 7.47 34.72
N ILE A 32 -11.82 7.92 33.73
CA ILE A 32 -11.36 8.78 32.64
C ILE A 32 -12.23 10.04 32.58
N ASN A 33 -11.60 11.22 32.72
CA ASN A 33 -12.29 12.48 32.50
C ASN A 33 -12.56 12.70 31.00
N HIS A 34 -13.82 12.91 30.65
CA HIS A 34 -14.26 13.21 29.29
C HIS A 34 -14.53 14.71 29.11
N PHE A 35 -14.06 15.26 27.99
CA PHE A 35 -14.34 16.65 27.59
C PHE A 35 -14.72 16.68 26.11
N SER A 36 -15.81 17.36 25.78
CA SER A 36 -16.21 17.59 24.40
C SER A 36 -15.16 18.43 23.65
N PHE A 37 -14.91 18.07 22.38
CA PHE A 37 -13.87 18.66 21.55
C PHE A 37 -14.09 20.15 21.23
N ASP A 38 -15.35 20.61 21.24
CA ASP A 38 -15.74 22.02 21.05
C ASP A 38 -15.27 22.96 22.17
N LYS A 39 -14.77 22.41 23.29
CA LYS A 39 -14.12 23.16 24.38
C LYS A 39 -12.73 23.66 24.02
N PHE A 40 -12.17 23.25 22.88
CA PHE A 40 -10.84 23.65 22.41
C PHE A 40 -10.93 24.56 21.18
N THR A 41 -10.12 25.63 21.12
CA THR A 41 -10.01 26.59 20.01
C THR A 41 -8.56 26.86 19.64
N ASP A 42 -8.33 27.65 18.59
CA ASP A 42 -6.99 28.05 18.13
C ASP A 42 -6.09 26.84 17.88
N ILE A 43 -6.67 25.83 17.24
CA ILE A 43 -6.06 24.53 17.05
C ILE A 43 -5.03 24.62 15.93
N VAL A 44 -3.76 24.43 16.27
CA VAL A 44 -2.63 24.47 15.33
C VAL A 44 -1.84 23.17 15.45
N GLN A 45 -1.65 22.46 14.34
CA GLN A 45 -0.78 21.28 14.33
C GLN A 45 0.68 21.69 14.56
N ILE A 46 1.36 20.97 15.46
CA ILE A 46 2.76 21.23 15.80
C ILE A 46 3.67 20.03 15.52
N SER A 47 3.13 18.81 15.44
CA SER A 47 3.90 17.62 15.12
C SER A 47 3.02 16.49 14.57
N LEU A 48 3.61 15.64 13.72
CA LEU A 48 3.05 14.39 13.23
C LEU A 48 4.07 13.27 13.46
N GLY A 49 3.67 12.19 14.12
CA GLY A 49 4.52 11.01 14.36
C GLY A 49 3.77 9.71 14.08
N GLY A 50 4.47 8.58 14.16
CA GLY A 50 3.91 7.26 13.83
C GLY A 50 2.69 6.83 14.66
N PHE A 51 2.47 7.43 15.83
CA PHE A 51 1.34 7.13 16.71
C PHE A 51 0.23 8.20 16.67
N GLY A 52 0.35 9.18 15.77
CA GLY A 52 -0.65 10.22 15.54
C GLY A 52 -0.12 11.64 15.60
N MET A 53 -1.03 12.57 15.81
CA MET A 53 -0.83 14.00 15.58
C MET A 53 -0.91 14.78 16.88
N VAL A 54 -0.02 15.77 17.04
CA VAL A 54 -0.06 16.70 18.17
C VAL A 54 -0.45 18.09 17.67
N ARG A 55 -1.46 18.67 18.31
CA ARG A 55 -1.95 20.03 18.08
C ARG A 55 -1.83 20.84 19.35
N LYS A 56 -1.39 22.09 19.22
CA LYS A 56 -1.51 23.12 20.25
C LYS A 56 -2.91 23.72 20.16
N CYS A 57 -3.59 23.96 21.28
CA CYS A 57 -4.89 24.64 21.30
C CYS A 57 -5.11 25.39 22.61
N LEU A 58 -6.11 26.28 22.62
CA LEU A 58 -6.62 26.95 23.82
C LEU A 58 -7.82 26.17 24.37
N TRP A 59 -7.77 25.75 25.63
CA TRP A 59 -8.92 25.21 26.34
C TRP A 59 -9.75 26.35 26.93
N LYS A 60 -10.94 26.59 26.35
CA LYS A 60 -11.80 27.76 26.65
C LYS A 60 -12.10 27.94 28.13
N GLN A 61 -12.42 26.85 28.83
CA GLN A 61 -12.96 26.90 30.19
C GLN A 61 -11.93 27.40 31.21
N CYS A 62 -10.68 26.98 31.06
CA CYS A 62 -9.60 27.35 31.98
C CYS A 62 -8.60 28.34 31.38
N LYS A 63 -8.79 28.75 30.13
CA LYS A 63 -7.90 29.65 29.37
C LYS A 63 -6.45 29.14 29.31
N LEU A 64 -6.27 27.82 29.33
CA LEU A 64 -4.96 27.17 29.27
C LEU A 64 -4.61 26.77 27.84
N VAL A 65 -3.36 26.99 27.46
CA VAL A 65 -2.81 26.41 26.23
C VAL A 65 -2.40 24.98 26.53
N VAL A 66 -2.94 24.03 25.78
CA VAL A 66 -2.69 22.59 25.94
C VAL A 66 -2.23 21.95 24.64
N ALA A 67 -1.63 20.78 24.75
CA ALA A 67 -1.32 19.90 23.63
C ALA A 67 -2.38 18.79 23.53
N LEU A 68 -3.13 18.76 22.44
CA LEU A 68 -4.01 17.64 22.09
C LEU A 68 -3.22 16.65 21.25
N LYS A 69 -3.02 15.45 21.79
CA LYS A 69 -2.48 14.32 21.04
C LYS A 69 -3.64 13.49 20.52
N SER A 70 -3.92 13.59 19.23
CA SER A 70 -4.79 12.67 18.53
C SER A 70 -4.01 11.37 18.32
N ILE A 71 -4.43 10.31 19.01
CA ILE A 71 -3.95 8.97 18.72
C ILE A 71 -4.60 8.56 17.39
N LEU A 72 -3.82 8.02 16.47
CA LEU A 72 -4.38 7.33 15.31
C LEU A 72 -5.11 6.09 15.82
N ILE A 73 -6.40 6.23 16.09
CA ILE A 73 -7.31 5.09 16.13
C ILE A 73 -7.51 4.74 14.66
N LYS A 74 -7.05 3.55 14.26
CA LYS A 74 -7.27 3.01 12.93
C LYS A 74 -8.77 3.08 12.63
N GLY A 75 -9.19 4.02 11.79
CA GLY A 75 -10.60 4.32 11.52
C GLY A 75 -11.05 5.73 11.93
N ASN A 76 -10.54 6.75 11.26
CA ASN A 76 -11.29 7.85 10.64
C ASN A 76 -10.39 9.08 10.44
N ILE A 77 -10.01 9.31 9.18
CA ILE A 77 -9.84 10.55 8.39
C ILE A 77 -8.87 10.21 7.24
N GLY A 78 -9.38 9.77 6.10
CA GLY A 78 -8.67 9.69 4.81
C GLY A 78 -7.49 8.69 4.71
N ILE A 79 -7.08 8.12 5.84
CA ILE A 79 -6.08 7.04 6.00
C ILE A 79 -6.78 5.68 6.12
N ASP A 80 -8.11 5.67 6.24
CA ASP A 80 -8.96 4.54 6.61
C ASP A 80 -9.04 3.41 5.58
N ASN A 81 -8.31 3.52 4.47
CA ASN A 81 -8.28 2.51 3.42
C ASN A 81 -6.86 2.12 3.03
N LEU A 82 -5.82 2.81 3.53
CA LEU A 82 -4.44 2.46 3.14
C LEU A 82 -3.99 1.18 3.85
N GLU A 83 -4.32 1.02 5.13
CA GLU A 83 -4.08 -0.25 5.83
C GLU A 83 -4.84 -1.38 5.15
N ASP A 84 -6.13 -1.18 4.84
CA ASP A 84 -6.93 -2.17 4.12
C ASP A 84 -6.35 -2.49 2.73
N LYS A 85 -5.78 -1.50 2.02
CA LYS A 85 -5.11 -1.71 0.74
C LYS A 85 -3.83 -2.51 0.90
N VAL A 86 -3.04 -2.23 1.94
CA VAL A 86 -1.86 -3.02 2.27
C VAL A 86 -2.28 -4.44 2.62
N ILE A 87 -3.33 -4.63 3.43
CA ILE A 87 -3.86 -5.96 3.75
C ILE A 87 -4.33 -6.68 2.48
N GLN A 88 -5.08 -6.03 1.60
CA GLN A 88 -5.52 -6.59 0.31
C GLN A 88 -4.33 -6.97 -0.59
N LEU A 89 -3.29 -6.12 -0.66
CA LEU A 89 -2.09 -6.40 -1.44
C LEU A 89 -1.31 -7.59 -0.89
N ILE A 90 -1.19 -7.68 0.44
CA ILE A 90 -0.40 -8.73 1.09
C ILE A 90 -1.14 -10.06 1.12
N THR A 91 -2.46 -10.04 1.34
CA THR A 91 -3.31 -11.24 1.18
C THR A 91 -3.38 -11.70 -0.27
N ARG A 92 -3.18 -10.81 -1.25
CA ARG A 92 -3.03 -11.20 -2.67
C ARG A 92 -1.73 -11.96 -2.93
N ILE A 93 -0.65 -11.64 -2.22
CA ILE A 93 0.66 -12.32 -2.29
C ILE A 93 0.64 -13.64 -1.53
N ASP A 94 0.02 -13.64 -0.35
CA ASP A 94 -0.08 -14.80 0.53
C ASP A 94 -1.53 -14.97 0.99
N SER A 95 -2.28 -15.77 0.24
CA SER A 95 -3.69 -16.04 0.51
C SER A 95 -3.90 -16.95 1.73
N SER A 96 -2.82 -17.46 2.35
CA SER A 96 -2.90 -18.34 3.52
C SER A 96 -2.89 -17.57 4.86
N LEU A 97 -2.67 -16.25 4.80
CA LEU A 97 -2.64 -15.38 5.97
C LEU A 97 -3.94 -15.46 6.78
N LYS A 98 -3.79 -15.74 8.07
CA LYS A 98 -4.87 -15.74 9.04
C LYS A 98 -5.03 -14.37 9.69
N GLU A 99 -6.21 -14.10 10.23
CA GLU A 99 -6.56 -12.80 10.84
C GLU A 99 -5.55 -12.32 11.91
N LEU A 100 -5.05 -13.22 12.75
CA LEU A 100 -4.01 -12.91 13.74
C LEU A 100 -2.67 -12.48 13.11
N GLU A 101 -2.34 -13.01 11.93
CA GLU A 101 -1.11 -12.69 11.21
C GLU A 101 -1.20 -11.38 10.42
N ILE A 102 -2.41 -10.86 10.18
CA ILE A 102 -2.61 -9.55 9.54
C ILE A 102 -1.96 -8.44 10.37
N SER A 103 -2.04 -8.55 11.70
CA SER A 103 -1.39 -7.60 12.62
C SER A 103 0.14 -7.60 12.50
N MET A 104 0.73 -8.68 11.96
CA MET A 104 2.18 -8.87 11.79
C MET A 104 2.68 -8.53 10.38
N ILE A 105 1.83 -8.02 9.48
CA ILE A 105 2.22 -7.62 8.12
C ILE A 105 3.44 -6.70 8.09
N PRO A 106 3.59 -5.68 8.98
CA PRO A 106 4.78 -4.84 8.99
C PRO A 106 6.08 -5.64 9.16
N ASP A 107 6.07 -6.72 9.93
CA ASP A 107 7.24 -7.57 10.17
C ASP A 107 7.56 -8.48 8.99
N LYS A 108 6.56 -8.77 8.13
CA LYS A 108 6.71 -9.52 6.88
C LYS A 108 7.21 -8.64 5.72
N LEU A 109 7.35 -7.33 5.92
CA LEU A 109 7.78 -6.39 4.89
C LEU A 109 9.12 -5.75 5.23
N LYS A 110 10.11 -5.99 4.37
CA LYS A 110 11.43 -5.39 4.49
C LYS A 110 11.65 -4.38 3.38
N LEU A 111 11.78 -3.09 3.72
CA LEU A 111 12.19 -2.06 2.75
C LEU A 111 13.62 -2.34 2.24
N ILE A 112 13.77 -2.49 0.93
CA ILE A 112 15.07 -2.76 0.28
C ILE A 112 15.62 -1.51 -0.41
N LEU A 113 14.75 -0.72 -1.04
CA LEU A 113 15.12 0.44 -1.82
C LEU A 113 14.07 1.54 -1.69
N LYS A 114 14.52 2.77 -1.44
CA LYS A 114 13.70 3.99 -1.55
C LYS A 114 14.36 5.01 -2.49
N GLY A 115 13.71 5.35 -3.60
CA GLY A 115 14.27 6.13 -4.70
C GLY A 115 14.85 7.47 -4.26
N ASN A 116 14.12 8.23 -3.44
CA ASN A 116 14.57 9.52 -2.93
C ASN A 116 15.78 9.44 -1.97
N ASN A 117 16.04 8.28 -1.36
CA ASN A 117 17.18 8.08 -0.46
C ASN A 117 18.37 7.41 -1.17
N ASP A 118 18.09 6.40 -1.98
CA ASP A 118 19.10 5.51 -2.56
C ASP A 118 19.47 5.88 -4.01
N GLY A 119 18.62 6.65 -4.67
CA GLY A 119 18.71 6.99 -6.08
C GLY A 119 17.87 6.07 -6.98
N PHE A 120 17.43 6.63 -8.10
CA PHE A 120 16.41 6.01 -8.94
C PHE A 120 16.94 5.15 -10.12
N GLY A 121 18.25 5.16 -10.35
CA GLY A 121 18.81 4.54 -11.56
C GLY A 121 18.79 3.01 -11.51
N LYS A 122 18.59 2.35 -12.67
CA LYS A 122 18.61 0.88 -12.79
C LYS A 122 19.81 0.19 -12.13
N ASN A 123 20.98 0.83 -12.13
CA ASN A 123 22.17 0.27 -11.49
C ASN A 123 22.03 0.17 -9.96
N VAL A 124 21.35 1.15 -9.34
CA VAL A 124 21.01 1.10 -7.91
C VAL A 124 20.01 -0.03 -7.66
N PHE A 125 18.97 -0.10 -8.49
CA PHE A 125 17.95 -1.14 -8.42
C PHE A 125 18.56 -2.55 -8.44
N PHE A 126 19.26 -2.91 -9.52
CA PHE A 126 19.84 -4.26 -9.67
C PHE A 126 20.95 -4.56 -8.67
N LYS A 127 21.61 -3.54 -8.09
CA LYS A 127 22.60 -3.74 -7.02
C LYS A 127 21.91 -4.11 -5.70
N LYS A 128 20.86 -3.38 -5.32
CA LYS A 128 20.13 -3.59 -4.06
C LYS A 128 19.25 -4.82 -4.08
N LEU A 129 18.64 -5.13 -5.22
CA LEU A 129 17.76 -6.29 -5.40
C LEU A 129 18.51 -7.55 -5.86
N LYS A 130 19.85 -7.53 -5.82
CA LYS A 130 20.65 -8.71 -6.16
C LYS A 130 20.29 -9.85 -5.22
N ASN A 131 19.81 -10.96 -5.78
CA ASN A 131 19.37 -12.17 -5.08
C ASN A 131 18.12 -12.00 -4.19
N ILE A 132 17.37 -10.91 -4.34
CA ILE A 132 16.10 -10.72 -3.63
C ILE A 132 14.95 -11.29 -4.48
N GLU A 133 14.12 -12.11 -3.86
CA GLU A 133 12.86 -12.67 -4.39
C GLU A 133 11.67 -12.03 -3.69
N LYS A 134 10.44 -12.33 -4.14
CA LYS A 134 9.19 -11.85 -3.53
C LYS A 134 9.17 -10.34 -3.30
N SER A 135 9.52 -9.59 -4.35
CA SER A 135 9.64 -8.14 -4.27
C SER A 135 8.35 -7.44 -4.69
N ILE A 136 7.98 -6.38 -3.98
CA ILE A 136 6.85 -5.49 -4.26
C ILE A 136 7.44 -4.14 -4.69
N LEU A 137 7.23 -3.75 -5.94
CA LEU A 137 7.56 -2.43 -6.44
C LEU A 137 6.35 -1.50 -6.28
N ILE A 138 6.56 -0.32 -5.68
CA ILE A 138 5.54 0.71 -5.51
C ILE A 138 6.07 2.01 -6.14
N LEU A 139 5.32 2.57 -7.08
CA LEU A 139 5.63 3.83 -7.77
C LEU A 139 4.61 4.89 -7.36
N LYS A 140 5.09 6.04 -6.87
CA LYS A 140 4.27 7.24 -6.71
C LYS A 140 4.48 8.13 -7.94
N ILE A 141 3.43 8.33 -8.72
CA ILE A 141 3.52 9.10 -9.97
C ILE A 141 3.58 10.60 -9.64
N GLN A 142 4.49 11.32 -10.31
CA GLN A 142 4.62 12.76 -10.13
C GLN A 142 3.41 13.50 -10.71
N ASN A 143 2.90 14.49 -9.97
CA ASN A 143 1.75 15.33 -10.36
C ASN A 143 0.46 14.53 -10.64
N ALA A 144 0.36 13.31 -10.12
CA ALA A 144 -0.84 12.49 -10.10
C ALA A 144 -1.09 11.99 -8.68
N HIS A 145 -2.35 11.82 -8.28
CA HIS A 145 -2.70 11.17 -7.02
C HIS A 145 -2.78 9.64 -7.17
N GLU A 146 -1.88 9.09 -7.99
CA GLU A 146 -1.92 7.70 -8.44
C GLU A 146 -0.68 6.94 -7.94
N ILE A 147 -0.92 5.75 -7.39
CA ILE A 147 0.11 4.80 -7.02
C ILE A 147 -0.09 3.54 -7.86
N ILE A 148 0.97 3.09 -8.50
CA ILE A 148 0.96 1.83 -9.26
C ILE A 148 2.14 0.97 -8.86
N GLY A 149 2.09 -0.31 -9.20
CA GLY A 149 3.18 -1.21 -8.85
C GLY A 149 2.99 -2.61 -9.37
N GLY A 150 3.86 -3.49 -8.88
CA GLY A 150 3.81 -4.91 -9.22
C GLY A 150 4.53 -5.78 -8.21
N TYR A 151 4.06 -7.01 -8.10
CA TYR A 151 4.72 -8.06 -7.34
C TYR A 151 5.49 -8.99 -8.29
N ASN A 152 6.77 -9.18 -8.01
CA ASN A 152 7.62 -10.14 -8.69
C ASN A 152 8.08 -11.21 -7.68
N PRO A 153 7.64 -12.47 -7.82
CA PRO A 153 8.06 -13.57 -6.94
C PRO A 153 9.52 -13.98 -7.17
N LEU A 154 10.08 -13.68 -8.34
CA LEU A 154 11.41 -14.14 -8.77
C LEU A 154 12.51 -13.13 -8.46
N LYS A 155 13.77 -13.56 -8.63
CA LYS A 155 14.93 -12.68 -8.66
C LYS A 155 14.92 -11.79 -9.90
N TRP A 156 15.30 -10.52 -9.72
CA TRP A 156 15.56 -9.62 -10.85
C TRP A 156 16.89 -9.99 -11.54
N ILE A 157 16.85 -10.18 -12.86
CA ILE A 157 18.03 -10.55 -13.66
C ILE A 157 18.56 -9.30 -14.36
N LYS A 158 19.85 -9.01 -14.14
CA LYS A 158 20.57 -7.99 -14.90
C LYS A 158 21.36 -8.68 -16.00
N LEU A 159 20.98 -8.50 -17.26
CA LEU A 159 21.72 -9.04 -18.39
C LEU A 159 23.12 -8.39 -18.51
N GLY A 160 24.13 -9.23 -18.72
CA GLY A 160 25.51 -8.84 -18.96
C GLY A 160 25.80 -8.52 -20.43
N ASN A 161 27.08 -8.34 -20.77
CA ASN A 161 27.49 -8.05 -22.15
C ASN A 161 27.55 -9.28 -23.08
N PHE A 162 27.49 -10.50 -22.53
CA PHE A 162 27.88 -11.74 -23.22
C PHE A 162 26.82 -12.84 -23.22
N THR A 163 25.53 -12.53 -23.09
CA THR A 163 24.48 -13.56 -23.14
C THR A 163 23.93 -13.72 -24.55
N SER A 164 24.34 -14.80 -25.21
CA SER A 164 23.71 -15.35 -26.41
C SER A 164 22.24 -15.63 -26.14
N LYS A 165 21.35 -14.97 -26.90
CA LYS A 165 19.95 -15.31 -27.31
C LYS A 165 18.95 -15.99 -26.34
N GLU A 166 19.31 -16.36 -25.11
CA GLU A 166 18.45 -17.11 -24.21
C GLU A 166 17.81 -16.18 -23.17
N ALA A 167 16.48 -16.18 -23.25
CA ALA A 167 15.49 -15.66 -22.33
C ALA A 167 15.61 -14.17 -21.94
N TYR A 168 14.97 -13.34 -22.77
CA TYR A 168 14.55 -11.99 -22.37
C TYR A 168 13.50 -11.99 -21.26
N PHE A 169 12.96 -13.15 -20.86
CA PHE A 169 11.86 -13.20 -19.92
C PHE A 169 12.07 -14.27 -18.86
N SER A 170 11.66 -13.99 -17.62
CA SER A 170 11.44 -15.01 -16.61
C SER A 170 9.97 -15.42 -16.58
N VAL A 171 9.73 -16.73 -16.53
CA VAL A 171 8.38 -17.31 -16.55
C VAL A 171 7.79 -17.32 -15.14
N THR A 172 6.61 -16.73 -14.96
CA THR A 172 5.82 -16.84 -13.71
C THR A 172 4.36 -16.44 -13.96
N ASP A 173 3.43 -17.12 -13.31
CA ASP A 173 2.00 -16.79 -13.23
C ASP A 173 1.61 -16.14 -11.89
N GLU A 174 2.51 -16.15 -10.92
CA GLU A 174 2.35 -15.54 -9.60
C GLU A 174 2.59 -14.02 -9.58
N SER A 175 3.22 -13.47 -10.63
CA SER A 175 3.37 -12.02 -10.76
C SER A 175 2.02 -11.36 -11.03
N PHE A 176 1.84 -10.15 -10.48
CA PHE A 176 0.69 -9.32 -10.79
C PHE A 176 1.09 -7.84 -10.73
N LEU A 177 0.34 -7.01 -11.44
CA LEU A 177 0.40 -5.56 -11.34
C LEU A 177 -0.75 -5.06 -10.49
N PHE A 178 -0.61 -3.86 -9.94
CA PHE A 178 -1.70 -3.18 -9.25
C PHE A 178 -1.71 -1.67 -9.47
N SER A 179 -2.90 -1.08 -9.29
CA SER A 179 -3.13 0.36 -9.30
C SER A 179 -4.02 0.75 -8.13
N LEU A 180 -3.63 1.78 -7.39
CA LEU A 180 -4.50 2.53 -6.51
C LEU A 180 -4.86 3.83 -7.24
N ASN A 181 -6.07 3.84 -7.80
CA ASN A 181 -6.54 4.96 -8.59
C ASN A 181 -7.00 6.13 -7.69
N ASN A 182 -7.31 7.27 -8.32
CA ASN A 182 -7.73 8.50 -7.62
C ASN A 182 -9.01 8.33 -6.78
N ASN A 183 -9.80 7.27 -7.01
CA ASN A 183 -11.00 6.97 -6.24
C ASN A 183 -10.69 6.09 -5.00
N GLY A 184 -9.42 5.75 -4.77
CA GLY A 184 -9.01 4.86 -3.68
C GLY A 184 -9.34 3.39 -3.94
N ASN A 185 -9.64 3.00 -5.17
CA ASN A 185 -9.88 1.60 -5.53
C ASN A 185 -8.57 0.92 -5.88
N LEU A 186 -8.36 -0.26 -5.28
CA LEU A 186 -7.23 -1.12 -5.60
C LEU A 186 -7.63 -2.08 -6.71
N ILE A 187 -6.91 -2.01 -7.82
CA ILE A 187 -7.11 -2.86 -9.00
C ILE A 187 -5.92 -3.80 -9.08
N PHE A 188 -6.17 -5.09 -9.28
CA PHE A 188 -5.15 -6.08 -9.59
C PHE A 188 -5.23 -6.48 -11.06
N SER A 189 -4.08 -6.79 -11.64
CA SER A 189 -3.95 -7.25 -13.01
C SER A 189 -3.02 -8.45 -13.02
N ASN A 190 -3.55 -9.62 -13.39
CA ASN A 190 -2.81 -10.88 -13.37
C ASN A 190 -2.06 -11.07 -14.69
N VAL A 191 -0.98 -11.84 -14.66
CA VAL A 191 -0.31 -12.25 -15.89
C VAL A 191 -1.25 -13.12 -16.73
N THR A 192 -1.45 -12.75 -18.00
CA THR A 192 -2.16 -13.57 -19.00
C THR A 192 -1.20 -14.43 -19.82
N CYS A 193 0.06 -14.01 -19.96
CA CYS A 193 1.11 -14.80 -20.61
C CYS A 193 2.30 -15.01 -19.67
N PRO A 194 2.35 -16.11 -18.89
CA PRO A 194 3.40 -16.37 -17.91
C PRO A 194 4.82 -16.29 -18.48
N LYS A 195 4.99 -16.64 -19.76
CA LYS A 195 6.28 -16.58 -20.47
C LYS A 195 6.81 -15.17 -20.67
N HIS A 196 5.96 -14.15 -20.54
CA HIS A 196 6.31 -12.74 -20.72
C HIS A 196 6.25 -11.93 -19.42
N ALA A 197 6.05 -12.57 -18.27
CA ALA A 197 5.76 -11.89 -17.00
C ALA A 197 6.84 -10.90 -16.55
N ILE A 198 8.11 -11.29 -16.57
CA ILE A 198 9.22 -10.42 -16.16
C ILE A 198 10.19 -10.29 -17.31
N TYR A 199 10.33 -9.08 -17.85
CA TYR A 199 11.19 -8.80 -19.00
C TYR A 199 12.57 -8.30 -18.56
N HIS A 200 13.61 -8.76 -19.22
CA HIS A 200 15.01 -8.41 -19.00
C HIS A 200 15.58 -7.89 -20.31
N GLU A 201 15.97 -6.62 -20.31
CA GLU A 201 16.63 -5.97 -21.44
C GLU A 201 17.81 -5.18 -20.91
N LYS A 202 18.93 -5.20 -21.64
CA LYS A 202 20.21 -4.61 -21.20
C LYS A 202 20.07 -3.10 -20.95
N GLY A 203 19.31 -2.43 -21.80
CA GLY A 203 18.99 -1.01 -21.76
C GLY A 203 17.98 -0.64 -20.68
N LEU A 204 16.97 -1.46 -20.40
CA LEU A 204 15.92 -1.20 -19.43
C LEU A 204 16.36 -1.32 -17.96
N GLY A 205 15.53 -0.75 -17.08
CA GLY A 205 15.54 -1.07 -15.65
C GLY A 205 14.64 -2.26 -15.34
N PRO A 206 14.03 -2.33 -14.14
CA PRO A 206 13.01 -3.35 -13.85
C PRO A 206 11.82 -3.25 -14.81
N SER A 207 11.25 -4.40 -15.17
CA SER A 207 10.18 -4.54 -16.15
C SER A 207 9.25 -5.70 -15.78
N PHE A 208 7.96 -5.41 -15.66
CA PHE A 208 6.87 -6.39 -15.63
C PHE A 208 6.34 -6.50 -17.06
N GLY A 209 6.78 -7.53 -17.78
CA GLY A 209 6.58 -7.67 -19.21
C GLY A 209 6.92 -6.38 -19.95
N LEU A 210 6.03 -5.98 -20.85
CA LEU A 210 6.04 -4.65 -21.47
C LEU A 210 5.00 -3.71 -20.82
N ASP A 211 4.36 -4.17 -19.75
CA ASP A 211 3.19 -3.53 -19.16
C ASP A 211 3.56 -2.46 -18.13
N LEU A 212 4.68 -2.62 -17.41
CA LEU A 212 5.21 -1.59 -16.52
C LEU A 212 6.73 -1.67 -16.45
N TYR A 213 7.42 -0.63 -16.92
CA TYR A 213 8.87 -0.65 -16.98
C TYR A 213 9.55 0.72 -16.84
N MET A 214 10.78 0.68 -16.31
CA MET A 214 11.66 1.83 -16.23
C MET A 214 12.34 2.07 -17.59
N VAL A 215 12.14 3.25 -18.17
CA VAL A 215 12.66 3.61 -19.51
C VAL A 215 14.18 3.72 -19.50
N SER A 216 14.82 3.17 -20.55
CA SER A 216 16.28 3.22 -20.70
C SER A 216 16.84 4.66 -20.68
N GLY A 217 18.01 4.83 -20.09
CA GLY A 217 18.71 6.11 -20.04
C GLY A 217 18.08 7.17 -19.12
N SER A 218 16.92 6.89 -18.52
CA SER A 218 16.28 7.77 -17.55
C SER A 218 16.46 7.28 -16.12
N LYS A 219 16.46 8.23 -15.18
CA LYS A 219 16.43 7.92 -13.75
C LYS A 219 15.00 7.80 -13.22
N ARG A 220 14.04 8.59 -13.71
CA ARG A 220 12.69 8.70 -13.13
C ARG A 220 11.55 8.46 -14.13
N LYS A 221 11.88 8.16 -15.40
CA LYS A 221 10.88 7.99 -16.45
C LYS A 221 10.47 6.52 -16.55
N TRP A 222 9.18 6.29 -16.53
CA TRP A 222 8.55 4.98 -16.63
C TRP A 222 7.53 4.99 -17.76
N ARG A 223 7.13 3.80 -18.18
CA ARG A 223 6.02 3.60 -19.10
C ARG A 223 5.13 2.49 -18.58
N CYS A 224 3.84 2.67 -18.81
CA CYS A 224 2.82 1.67 -18.62
C CYS A 224 2.14 1.43 -19.98
N TYR A 225 1.80 0.19 -20.27
CA TYR A 225 1.07 -0.22 -21.47
C TYR A 225 0.26 -1.47 -21.14
N LYS A 226 -0.83 -1.76 -21.84
CA LYS A 226 -1.55 -3.02 -21.66
C LYS A 226 -1.08 -4.05 -22.69
N SER A 227 -0.37 -5.08 -22.25
CA SER A 227 0.12 -6.19 -23.07
C SER A 227 -0.25 -7.56 -22.47
N ASP A 228 0.59 -8.09 -21.57
CA ASP A 228 0.54 -9.47 -21.09
C ASP A 228 -0.02 -9.59 -19.66
N TYR A 229 -0.60 -8.50 -19.16
CA TYR A 229 -1.39 -8.47 -17.93
C TYR A 229 -2.87 -8.14 -18.23
N GLU A 230 -3.78 -8.74 -17.47
CA GLU A 230 -5.21 -8.82 -17.72
C GLU A 230 -5.88 -7.44 -17.87
N ASN A 231 -5.67 -6.58 -16.87
CA ASN A 231 -6.27 -5.26 -16.73
C ASN A 231 -5.23 -4.16 -16.96
N PRO A 232 -5.60 -3.05 -17.63
CA PRO A 232 -4.78 -1.85 -17.60
C PRO A 232 -4.69 -1.31 -16.17
N ILE A 233 -3.50 -0.87 -15.76
CA ILE A 233 -3.27 -0.23 -14.45
C ILE A 233 -3.22 1.29 -14.54
N ARG A 234 -3.30 1.84 -15.77
CA ARG A 234 -3.39 3.27 -16.11
C ARG A 234 -4.29 3.47 -17.33
N ASP A 235 -4.88 4.66 -17.45
CA ASP A 235 -5.74 5.04 -18.58
C ASP A 235 -4.96 5.59 -19.80
N THR A 236 -3.63 5.70 -19.70
CA THR A 236 -2.77 6.25 -20.75
C THR A 236 -1.48 5.44 -20.90
N ASP A 237 -1.01 5.33 -22.14
CA ASP A 237 0.24 4.66 -22.52
C ASP A 237 1.43 5.63 -22.60
N GLU A 238 1.21 6.89 -22.23
CA GLU A 238 2.23 7.91 -22.18
C GLU A 238 3.28 7.62 -21.12
N THR A 239 4.50 8.08 -21.37
CA THR A 239 5.58 7.99 -20.39
C THR A 239 5.35 9.00 -19.26
N PHE A 240 5.63 8.61 -18.03
CA PHE A 240 5.44 9.45 -16.85
C PHE A 240 6.70 9.52 -15.97
N GLN A 241 6.75 10.52 -15.09
CA GLN A 241 7.80 10.66 -14.09
C GLN A 241 7.31 10.10 -12.74
N VAL A 242 8.23 9.54 -11.96
CA VAL A 242 7.95 9.13 -10.57
C VAL A 242 8.49 10.15 -9.58
N GLU A 243 7.66 10.52 -8.61
CA GLU A 243 8.02 11.37 -7.46
C GLU A 243 8.92 10.59 -6.50
N ASP A 244 8.54 9.35 -6.20
CA ASP A 244 9.33 8.37 -5.45
C ASP A 244 8.99 6.95 -5.94
N TYR A 245 9.87 6.01 -5.64
CA TYR A 245 9.49 4.59 -5.65
C TYR A 245 10.12 3.84 -4.49
N GLU A 246 9.41 2.85 -4.01
CA GLU A 246 9.87 1.96 -2.94
C GLU A 246 9.81 0.51 -3.40
N VAL A 247 10.75 -0.29 -2.92
CA VAL A 247 10.78 -1.73 -3.16
C VAL A 247 10.85 -2.44 -1.83
N PHE A 248 9.86 -3.27 -1.54
CA PHE A 248 9.80 -4.11 -0.37
C PHE A 248 10.07 -5.56 -0.75
N GLN A 249 10.66 -6.33 0.16
CA GLN A 249 10.67 -7.79 0.12
C GLN A 249 9.59 -8.31 1.06
N TYR A 250 8.76 -9.24 0.58
CA TYR A 250 7.89 -10.06 1.42
C TYR A 250 8.69 -11.25 1.97
N LEU A 251 8.70 -11.42 3.29
CA LEU A 251 9.48 -12.44 4.02
C LEU A 251 8.69 -13.74 4.20
#